data_AF-A0A1B7W900-F1
#
_entry.id   AF-A0A1B7W900-F1
#
_cell.length_a   1.000
_cell.length_b   1.000
_cell.length_c   1.000
_cell.angle_alpha   90.00
_cell.angle_beta   90.00
_cell.angle_gamma   90.00
#
_symmetry.space_group_name_H-M   'P 1'
#
loop_
_entity.id
_entity.type
_entity.pdbx_description
1 polymer ?
#
loop_
_entity_poly.entity_id
_entity_poly.type
_entity_poly.pdbx_seq_one_letter_code
_entity_poly.pdbx_strand_id
1 'polypeptide(L)'
;QTTFRVIYFPEPDLNIDNLLDNFDFLPPGIGLPLVDCLGLNFAIKSTSMSASDYRFRNLVKSYFPLFQQSNLTKAMENSLEELADDFINEYEEKYEELLGGHRLGGYPAFVQNDDRAELQEEEGYDFLLLQMDSDDDHSIMWGDEGVGNFFIQSSALKQLDFSKILYTYACC
;
A
#
# COMPACT_ATOMS: atom_id res chain seq x y z
N GLN A 1 6.21 1.15 -15.22
CA GLN A 1 4.81 1.07 -15.72
C GLN A 1 4.56 2.25 -16.66
N THR A 2 3.87 2.08 -17.80
CA THR A 2 3.70 3.14 -18.84
C THR A 2 2.26 3.58 -19.08
N THR A 3 1.29 2.95 -18.42
CA THR A 3 -0.15 3.12 -18.67
C THR A 3 -0.84 4.10 -17.72
N PHE A 4 -0.13 4.65 -16.74
CA PHE A 4 -0.62 5.70 -15.85
C PHE A 4 0.48 6.74 -15.57
N ARG A 5 0.09 7.85 -14.95
CA ARG A 5 1.00 8.89 -14.46
C ARG A 5 0.41 9.52 -13.22
N VAL A 6 1.27 9.80 -12.24
CA VAL A 6 0.95 10.69 -11.12
C VAL A 6 1.66 12.01 -11.36
N ILE A 7 0.93 13.12 -11.21
CA ILE A 7 1.46 14.47 -11.43
C ILE A 7 1.27 15.24 -10.13
N TYR A 8 2.34 15.91 -9.70
CA TYR A 8 2.33 16.75 -8.51
C TYR A 8 2.25 18.23 -8.89
N PHE A 9 1.30 18.92 -8.28
CA PHE A 9 1.10 20.36 -8.41
C PHE A 9 1.33 21.00 -7.03
N PRO A 10 2.44 21.72 -6.82
CA PRO A 10 2.71 22.35 -5.51
C PRO A 10 1.71 23.47 -5.18
N GLU A 11 1.18 24.13 -6.21
CA GLU A 11 0.19 25.18 -6.12
C GLU A 11 -0.95 24.85 -7.10
N PRO A 12 -1.92 24.00 -6.70
CA PRO A 12 -3.04 23.67 -7.57
C PRO A 12 -3.96 24.88 -7.77
N ASP A 13 -4.53 25.01 -8.96
CA ASP A 13 -5.59 25.99 -9.20
C ASP A 13 -6.88 25.51 -8.52
N LEU A 14 -7.37 26.30 -7.56
CA LEU A 14 -8.58 26.00 -6.81
C LEU A 14 -9.83 26.62 -7.44
N ASN A 15 -9.68 27.41 -8.50
CA ASN A 15 -10.81 27.95 -9.23
C ASN A 15 -11.37 26.88 -10.16
N ILE A 16 -12.56 26.38 -9.85
CA ILE A 16 -13.22 25.31 -10.61
C ILE A 16 -13.45 25.70 -12.09
N ASP A 17 -13.64 26.99 -12.38
CA ASP A 17 -13.83 27.49 -13.75
C ASP A 17 -12.57 27.35 -14.62
N ASN A 18 -11.40 27.17 -14.00
CA ASN A 18 -10.13 26.96 -14.70
C ASN A 18 -9.81 25.46 -14.89
N LEU A 19 -10.61 24.56 -14.30
CA LEU A 19 -10.38 23.12 -14.37
C LEU A 19 -11.11 22.50 -15.57
N LEU A 20 -10.47 21.52 -16.19
CA LEU A 20 -11.12 20.68 -17.20
C LEU A 20 -11.91 19.58 -16.47
N ASP A 21 -13.22 19.56 -16.65
CA ASP A 21 -14.14 18.58 -16.03
C ASP A 21 -14.75 17.62 -17.05
N ASN A 22 -14.74 17.97 -18.35
CA ASN A 22 -15.15 17.09 -19.43
C ASN A 22 -13.94 16.37 -20.06
N PHE A 23 -13.95 15.04 -19.97
CA PHE A 23 -12.92 14.16 -20.52
C PHE A 23 -13.40 13.29 -21.70
N ASP A 24 -14.47 13.67 -22.40
CA ASP A 24 -15.09 12.91 -23.51
C ASP A 24 -14.14 12.68 -24.71
N PHE A 25 -13.03 13.42 -24.76
CA PHE A 25 -11.97 13.22 -25.76
C PHE A 25 -11.09 12.00 -25.49
N LEU A 26 -11.15 11.42 -24.28
CA LEU A 26 -10.47 10.17 -23.93
C LEU A 26 -11.33 8.96 -24.36
N PRO A 27 -10.70 7.82 -24.68
CA PRO A 27 -11.45 6.58 -24.84
C PRO A 27 -12.18 6.24 -23.53
N PRO A 28 -13.34 5.56 -23.60
CA PRO A 28 -14.04 5.14 -22.40
C PRO A 28 -13.11 4.26 -21.54
N GLY A 29 -13.07 4.55 -20.24
CA GLY A 29 -12.35 3.73 -19.28
C GLY A 29 -12.93 2.31 -19.27
N ILE A 30 -12.08 1.29 -19.43
CA ILE A 30 -12.48 -0.10 -19.32
C ILE A 30 -11.90 -0.64 -18.01
N GLY A 31 -12.76 -1.13 -17.12
CA GLY A 31 -12.33 -1.72 -15.85
C GLY A 31 -11.65 -0.73 -14.90
N LEU A 32 -12.02 0.55 -14.95
CA LEU A 32 -11.59 1.51 -13.94
C LEU A 32 -12.29 1.18 -12.61
N PRO A 33 -11.58 1.31 -11.48
CA PRO A 33 -12.17 1.04 -10.17
C PRO A 33 -13.16 2.09 -9.72
N LEU A 34 -13.17 3.25 -10.38
CA LEU A 34 -14.03 4.39 -10.08
C LEU A 34 -14.48 5.00 -11.42
N VAL A 35 -15.76 5.36 -11.51
CA VAL A 35 -16.38 5.91 -12.73
C VAL A 35 -16.66 7.41 -12.61
N ASP A 36 -16.72 7.95 -11.38
CA ASP A 36 -17.05 9.35 -11.09
C ASP A 36 -15.93 10.08 -10.32
N CYS A 37 -16.10 11.36 -10.01
CA CYS A 37 -15.18 12.15 -9.21
C CYS A 37 -15.62 12.19 -7.75
N LEU A 38 -14.70 11.83 -6.85
CA LEU A 38 -14.93 11.86 -5.40
C LEU A 38 -13.96 12.84 -4.72
N GLY A 39 -14.49 13.61 -3.76
CA GLY A 39 -13.69 14.45 -2.89
C GLY A 39 -13.22 13.67 -1.66
N LEU A 40 -11.94 13.78 -1.32
CA LEU A 40 -11.40 13.14 -0.13
C LEU A 40 -11.43 14.10 1.07
N ASN A 41 -11.87 13.60 2.22
CA ASN A 41 -11.79 14.29 3.50
C ASN A 41 -11.00 13.42 4.50
N PHE A 42 -10.01 14.01 5.15
CA PHE A 42 -9.04 13.26 5.94
C PHE A 42 -9.08 13.63 7.42
N ALA A 43 -8.86 12.62 8.25
CA ALA A 43 -8.54 12.78 9.66
C ALA A 43 -7.25 12.00 9.95
N ILE A 44 -6.36 12.59 10.75
CA ILE A 44 -5.15 11.89 11.19
C ILE A 44 -5.57 10.71 12.06
N LYS A 45 -5.12 9.51 11.69
CA LYS A 45 -5.38 8.24 12.39
C LYS A 45 -4.09 7.44 12.50
N SER A 46 -4.09 6.44 13.37
CA SER A 46 -3.03 5.43 13.47
C SER A 46 -3.52 4.10 12.93
N THR A 47 -2.65 3.37 12.24
CA THR A 47 -2.89 2.00 11.77
C THR A 47 -1.67 1.14 12.07
N SER A 48 -1.88 -0.16 12.22
CA SER A 48 -0.83 -1.18 12.34
C SER A 48 -0.10 -1.37 11.02
N MET A 49 1.13 -1.90 11.05
CA MET A 49 1.74 -2.48 9.85
C MET A 49 1.01 -3.78 9.53
N SER A 50 0.71 -4.04 8.25
CA SER A 50 0.18 -5.34 7.82
C SER A 50 1.20 -6.44 8.06
N ALA A 51 0.72 -7.61 8.51
CA ALA A 51 1.53 -8.82 8.62
C ALA A 51 2.11 -9.26 7.28
N SER A 52 1.38 -8.98 6.19
CA SER A 52 1.74 -9.29 4.81
C SER A 52 2.73 -8.30 4.19
N ASP A 53 3.03 -7.17 4.85
CA ASP A 53 4.10 -6.26 4.38
C ASP A 53 5.44 -6.99 4.42
N TYR A 54 6.17 -6.99 3.30
CA TYR A 54 7.42 -7.77 3.17
C TYR A 54 8.48 -7.42 4.23
N ARG A 55 8.37 -6.25 4.87
CA ARG A 55 9.28 -5.77 5.92
C ARG A 55 8.90 -6.29 7.31
N PHE A 56 7.65 -6.73 7.52
CA PHE A 56 7.09 -7.00 8.85
C PHE A 56 7.84 -8.10 9.59
N ARG A 57 8.07 -9.26 8.96
CA ARG A 57 8.77 -10.39 9.58
C ARG A 57 10.16 -10.01 10.07
N ASN A 58 10.95 -9.32 9.22
CA ASN A 58 12.30 -8.90 9.59
C ASN A 58 12.27 -7.85 10.71
N LEU A 59 11.27 -6.95 10.69
CA LEU A 59 11.05 -5.98 11.75
C LEU A 59 10.76 -6.68 13.08
N VAL A 60 9.84 -7.66 13.12
CA VAL A 60 9.56 -8.48 14.31
C VAL A 60 10.84 -9.15 14.82
N LYS A 61 11.59 -9.83 13.94
CA LYS A 61 12.84 -10.49 14.33
C LYS A 61 13.88 -9.51 14.90
N SER A 62 13.91 -8.27 14.41
CA SER A 62 14.81 -7.23 14.93
C SER A 62 14.46 -6.76 16.35
N TYR A 63 13.20 -6.86 16.78
CA TYR A 63 12.77 -6.41 18.12
C TYR A 63 13.04 -7.43 19.22
N PHE A 64 13.05 -8.73 18.91
CA PHE A 64 13.26 -9.77 19.93
C PHE A 64 14.70 -10.32 19.87
N PRO A 65 15.50 -10.15 20.93
CA PRO A 65 16.87 -10.66 20.98
C PRO A 65 17.01 -12.17 20.76
N LEU A 66 15.94 -12.93 21.00
CA LEU A 66 15.89 -14.36 20.77
C LEU A 66 16.16 -14.74 19.30
N PHE A 67 15.75 -13.92 18.33
CA PHE A 67 15.98 -14.17 16.90
C PHE A 67 17.39 -13.76 16.42
N GLN A 68 18.21 -13.16 17.29
CA GLN A 68 19.53 -12.62 16.93
C GLN A 68 20.68 -13.54 17.38
N GLN A 69 20.37 -14.77 17.80
CA GLN A 69 21.37 -15.69 18.30
C GLN A 69 22.19 -16.33 17.18
N SER A 70 23.51 -16.39 17.37
CA SER A 70 24.46 -16.79 16.33
C SER A 70 25.01 -18.22 16.46
N ASN A 71 24.50 -19.04 17.39
CA ASN A 71 25.01 -20.40 17.67
C ASN A 71 23.86 -21.40 17.89
N LEU A 72 22.88 -21.41 16.98
CA LEU A 72 21.71 -22.27 17.07
C LEU A 72 21.96 -23.61 16.35
N THR A 73 21.39 -24.67 16.90
CA THR A 73 21.26 -25.92 16.13
C THR A 73 20.16 -25.78 15.09
N LYS A 74 20.17 -26.61 14.03
CA LYS A 74 19.13 -26.55 13.01
C LYS A 74 17.72 -26.75 13.57
N ALA A 75 17.57 -27.60 14.60
CA ALA A 75 16.30 -27.80 15.29
C ALA A 75 15.83 -26.53 15.99
N MET A 76 16.73 -25.79 16.64
CA MET A 76 16.39 -24.53 17.30
C MET A 76 16.04 -23.43 16.29
N GLU A 77 16.74 -23.34 15.16
CA GLU A 77 16.39 -22.41 14.08
C GLU A 77 14.97 -22.67 13.58
N ASN A 78 14.62 -23.93 13.31
CA ASN A 78 13.28 -24.30 12.85
C ASN A 78 12.22 -23.93 13.90
N SER A 79 12.46 -24.23 15.18
CA SER A 79 11.52 -23.84 16.24
C SER A 79 11.36 -22.32 16.41
N LEU A 80 12.39 -21.53 16.10
CA LEU A 80 12.27 -20.07 16.09
C LEU A 80 11.47 -19.57 14.88
N GLU A 81 11.62 -20.19 13.71
CA GLU A 81 10.79 -19.84 12.55
C GLU A 81 9.32 -20.18 12.80
N GLU A 82 9.01 -21.36 13.36
CA GLU A 82 7.66 -21.74 13.78
C GLU A 82 7.08 -20.73 14.79
N LEU A 83 7.88 -20.31 15.79
CA LEU A 83 7.45 -19.30 16.75
C LEU A 83 7.18 -17.93 16.08
N ALA A 84 7.97 -17.55 15.07
CA ALA A 84 7.75 -16.32 14.33
C ALA A 84 6.47 -16.40 13.49
N ASP A 85 6.19 -17.57 12.88
CA ASP A 85 4.96 -17.83 12.13
C ASP A 85 3.73 -17.73 13.05
N ASP A 86 3.76 -18.40 14.20
CA ASP A 86 2.68 -18.35 15.20
C ASP A 86 2.39 -16.91 15.65
N PHE A 87 3.43 -16.12 15.95
CA PHE A 87 3.28 -14.72 16.33
C PHE A 87 2.69 -13.86 15.20
N ILE A 88 3.14 -14.05 13.96
CA ILE A 88 2.67 -13.27 12.81
C ILE A 88 1.19 -13.59 12.54
N ASN A 89 0.79 -14.86 12.62
CA ASN A 89 -0.60 -15.27 12.45
C ASN A 89 -1.49 -14.68 13.55
N GLU A 90 -1.09 -14.75 14.82
CA GLU A 90 -1.86 -14.15 15.93
C GLU A 90 -1.96 -12.61 15.77
N TYR A 91 -0.89 -11.98 15.30
CA TYR A 91 -0.89 -10.54 15.03
C TYR A 91 -1.85 -10.18 13.89
N GLU A 92 -1.83 -10.94 12.79
CA GLU A 92 -2.71 -10.73 11.64
C GLU A 92 -4.18 -10.82 12.07
N GLU A 93 -4.58 -11.93 12.70
CA GLU A 93 -5.95 -12.13 13.21
C GLU A 93 -6.43 -11.00 14.13
N LYS A 94 -5.51 -10.39 14.89
CA LYS A 94 -5.83 -9.32 15.84
C LYS A 94 -5.98 -7.94 15.20
N TYR A 95 -5.25 -7.67 14.11
CA TYR A 95 -5.08 -6.31 13.59
C TYR A 95 -5.52 -6.14 12.13
N GLU A 96 -5.92 -7.20 11.43
CA GLU A 96 -6.35 -7.16 10.03
C GLU A 96 -7.48 -6.14 9.80
N GLU A 97 -8.49 -6.11 10.67
CA GLU A 97 -9.63 -5.17 10.57
C GLU A 97 -9.23 -3.69 10.64
N LEU A 98 -8.05 -3.37 11.20
CA LEU A 98 -7.54 -1.99 11.29
C LEU A 98 -6.84 -1.50 10.01
N LEU A 99 -6.61 -2.40 9.07
CA LEU A 99 -5.92 -2.12 7.81
C LEU A 99 -6.88 -1.65 6.71
N GLY A 100 -8.19 -1.90 6.84
CA GLY A 100 -9.19 -1.48 5.87
C GLY A 100 -9.43 0.04 5.83
N GLY A 101 -9.79 0.53 4.66
CA GLY A 101 -10.21 1.89 4.37
C GLY A 101 -9.17 2.76 3.66
N HIS A 102 -9.69 3.76 2.94
CA HIS A 102 -8.91 4.74 2.18
C HIS A 102 -7.94 5.52 3.05
N ARG A 103 -6.70 5.75 2.57
CA ARG A 103 -5.66 6.48 3.32
C ARG A 103 -4.60 7.12 2.44
N LEU A 104 -4.00 8.17 2.98
CA LEU A 104 -2.76 8.76 2.48
C LEU A 104 -1.65 8.51 3.50
N GLY A 105 -0.52 7.95 3.08
CA GLY A 105 0.53 7.56 4.03
C GLY A 105 0.15 6.36 4.90
N GLY A 106 0.98 6.10 5.91
CA GLY A 106 0.81 4.98 6.82
C GLY A 106 1.27 3.66 6.23
N TYR A 107 0.71 2.56 6.73
CA TYR A 107 0.99 1.21 6.24
C TYR A 107 -0.12 0.71 5.31
N PRO A 108 0.24 0.01 4.23
CA PRO A 108 -0.71 -0.55 3.28
C PRO A 108 -1.47 -1.74 3.87
N ALA A 109 -2.71 -1.91 3.42
CA ALA A 109 -3.42 -3.17 3.46
C ALA A 109 -3.08 -3.99 2.21
N PHE A 110 -3.13 -5.30 2.37
CA PHE A 110 -2.98 -6.25 1.28
C PHE A 110 -4.07 -7.30 1.39
N VAL A 111 -4.77 -7.57 0.28
CA VAL A 111 -5.73 -8.68 0.17
C VAL A 111 -5.10 -9.93 -0.46
N GLN A 112 -3.86 -9.79 -0.94
CA GLN A 112 -3.00 -10.85 -1.48
C GLN A 112 -1.54 -10.60 -1.03
N ASN A 113 -0.55 -11.16 -1.73
CA ASN A 113 0.85 -10.96 -1.39
C ASN A 113 1.33 -9.53 -1.71
N ASP A 114 2.34 -9.08 -0.96
CA ASP A 114 3.06 -7.83 -1.22
C ASP A 114 4.16 -8.04 -2.29
N ASP A 115 3.81 -7.80 -3.55
CA ASP A 115 4.69 -7.98 -4.71
C ASP A 115 5.95 -7.08 -4.66
N ARG A 116 6.01 -6.09 -3.76
CA ARG A 116 7.20 -5.24 -3.60
C ARG A 116 8.43 -6.04 -3.19
N ALA A 117 8.24 -7.19 -2.53
CA ALA A 117 9.33 -8.10 -2.16
C ALA A 117 10.13 -8.60 -3.37
N GLU A 118 9.46 -8.75 -4.52
CA GLU A 118 10.03 -9.34 -5.73
C GLU A 118 10.58 -8.28 -6.70
N LEU A 119 10.41 -6.99 -6.40
CA LEU A 119 10.91 -5.91 -7.22
C LEU A 119 12.43 -5.80 -7.09
N GLN A 120 13.13 -5.95 -8.22
CA GLN A 120 14.59 -5.78 -8.32
C GLN A 120 15.00 -4.31 -8.43
N GLU A 121 14.47 -3.46 -7.57
CA GLU A 121 14.80 -2.04 -7.53
C GLU A 121 15.84 -1.77 -6.43
N GLU A 122 16.89 -1.01 -6.74
CA GLU A 122 17.92 -0.63 -5.76
C GLU A 122 17.32 0.15 -4.58
N GLU A 123 16.32 1.00 -4.87
CA GLU A 123 15.51 1.68 -3.87
C GLU A 123 14.08 1.14 -3.92
N GLY A 124 13.62 0.55 -2.81
CA GLY A 124 12.28 0.00 -2.70
C GLY A 124 11.19 1.09 -2.70
N TYR A 125 10.02 0.75 -3.22
CA TYR A 125 8.81 1.58 -3.10
C TYR A 125 8.22 1.46 -1.68
N ASP A 126 8.87 2.16 -0.74
CA ASP A 126 8.72 1.95 0.69
C ASP A 126 7.67 2.84 1.37
N PHE A 127 7.20 3.88 0.67
CA PHE A 127 6.22 4.83 1.18
C PHE A 127 4.87 4.68 0.47
N LEU A 128 3.79 4.46 1.24
CA LEU A 128 2.43 4.47 0.72
C LEU A 128 1.99 5.90 0.44
N LEU A 129 1.78 6.26 -0.82
CA LEU A 129 1.26 7.57 -1.20
C LEU A 129 -0.26 7.63 -1.02
N LEU A 130 -0.96 6.65 -1.58
CA LEU A 130 -2.42 6.52 -1.54
C LEU A 130 -2.80 5.04 -1.51
N GLN A 131 -3.78 4.69 -0.70
CA GLN A 131 -4.54 3.46 -0.83
C GLN A 131 -6.02 3.80 -0.96
N MET A 132 -6.66 3.11 -1.91
CA MET A 132 -8.09 3.21 -2.18
C MET A 132 -8.66 1.79 -2.15
N ASP A 133 -9.53 1.53 -1.20
CA ASP A 133 -10.19 0.25 -1.03
C ASP A 133 -11.43 0.19 -1.92
N SER A 134 -11.99 -0.99 -2.14
CA SER A 134 -13.36 -1.08 -2.65
C SER A 134 -14.32 -0.50 -1.60
N ASP A 135 -15.31 0.24 -2.06
CA ASP A 135 -16.23 1.01 -1.23
C ASP A 135 -17.57 1.14 -1.96
N ASP A 136 -18.51 0.29 -1.56
CA ASP A 136 -19.85 0.22 -2.15
C ASP A 136 -20.63 1.52 -1.99
N ASP A 137 -20.48 2.21 -0.86
CA ASP A 137 -21.17 3.47 -0.57
C ASP A 137 -20.75 4.58 -1.56
N HIS A 138 -19.52 4.49 -2.08
CA HIS A 138 -18.96 5.44 -3.04
C HIS A 138 -18.76 4.84 -4.45
N SER A 139 -19.30 3.65 -4.71
CA SER A 139 -19.19 2.94 -6.00
C SER A 139 -17.74 2.79 -6.50
N ILE A 140 -16.82 2.51 -5.57
CA ILE A 140 -15.44 2.14 -5.89
C ILE A 140 -15.34 0.60 -5.86
N MET A 141 -14.87 -0.02 -6.94
CA MET A 141 -14.75 -1.47 -7.02
C MET A 141 -13.46 -1.92 -7.71
N TRP A 142 -12.60 -2.59 -6.95
CA TRP A 142 -11.34 -3.16 -7.44
C TRP A 142 -11.49 -4.65 -7.69
N GLY A 143 -11.94 -5.05 -8.88
CA GLY A 143 -12.17 -6.48 -9.17
C GLY A 143 -13.28 -7.05 -8.29
N ASP A 144 -12.98 -8.07 -7.48
CA ASP A 144 -13.86 -8.64 -6.45
C ASP A 144 -13.44 -8.10 -5.07
N GLU A 145 -13.93 -6.90 -4.74
CA GLU A 145 -13.70 -6.22 -3.44
C GLU A 145 -12.22 -6.03 -3.04
N GLY A 146 -11.37 -5.69 -4.02
CA GLY A 146 -9.94 -5.49 -3.82
C GLY A 146 -9.52 -4.13 -3.25
N VAL A 147 -8.21 -3.90 -3.32
CA VAL A 147 -7.53 -2.68 -2.88
C VAL A 147 -6.52 -2.24 -3.94
N GLY A 148 -6.50 -0.94 -4.24
CA GLY A 148 -5.48 -0.31 -5.08
C GLY A 148 -4.51 0.54 -4.25
N ASN A 149 -3.22 0.40 -4.50
CA ASN A 149 -2.16 1.11 -3.80
C ASN A 149 -1.26 1.87 -4.77
N PHE A 150 -0.82 3.05 -4.34
CA PHE A 150 0.22 3.84 -4.99
C PHE A 150 1.36 4.01 -4.00
N PHE A 151 2.54 3.53 -4.36
CA PHE A 151 3.76 3.65 -3.58
C PHE A 151 4.76 4.56 -4.28
N ILE A 152 5.60 5.22 -3.49
CA ILE A 152 6.68 6.08 -3.96
C ILE A 152 7.97 5.72 -3.23
N GLN A 153 9.11 5.86 -3.91
CA GLN A 153 10.42 5.80 -3.27
C GLN A 153 10.59 6.99 -2.31
N SER A 154 11.00 6.74 -1.07
CA SER A 154 11.20 7.81 -0.08
C SER A 154 12.18 8.91 -0.55
N SER A 155 13.21 8.59 -1.33
CA SER A 155 14.13 9.61 -1.88
C SER A 155 13.46 10.47 -2.96
N ALA A 156 12.58 9.89 -3.77
CA ALA A 156 11.84 10.58 -4.81
C ALA A 156 10.78 11.51 -4.21
N LEU A 157 10.07 11.05 -3.18
CA LEU A 157 9.12 11.89 -2.43
C LEU A 157 9.79 13.13 -1.83
N LYS A 158 10.99 13.00 -1.24
CA LYS A 158 11.78 14.13 -0.71
C LYS A 158 12.17 15.14 -1.80
N GLN A 159 12.32 14.68 -3.03
CA GLN A 159 12.66 15.51 -4.19
C GLN A 159 11.42 15.99 -4.95
N LEU A 160 10.21 15.63 -4.50
CA LEU A 160 8.95 15.88 -5.19
C LEU A 160 8.93 15.26 -6.61
N ASP A 161 9.64 14.14 -6.80
CA ASP A 161 9.68 13.39 -8.06
C ASP A 161 8.63 12.28 -8.08
N PHE A 162 7.46 12.59 -8.65
CA PHE A 162 6.35 11.64 -8.80
C PHE A 162 6.45 10.80 -10.08
N SER A 163 7.62 10.77 -10.75
CA SER A 163 7.88 9.81 -11.84
C SER A 163 8.21 8.40 -11.34
N LYS A 164 8.58 8.27 -10.05
CA LYS A 164 8.94 7.03 -9.37
C LYS A 164 7.79 6.49 -8.55
N ILE A 165 6.71 6.11 -9.23
CA ILE A 165 5.51 5.52 -8.62
C ILE A 165 5.36 4.07 -9.02
N LEU A 166 5.06 3.23 -8.02
CA LEU A 166 4.53 1.90 -8.21
C LEU A 166 3.03 1.94 -7.95
N TYR A 167 2.24 1.54 -8.94
CA TYR A 167 0.82 1.31 -8.78
C TYR A 167 0.55 -0.19 -8.78
N THR A 168 -0.16 -0.68 -7.78
CA THR A 168 -0.60 -2.07 -7.68
C THR A 168 -2.09 -2.11 -7.37
N TYR A 169 -2.74 -3.20 -7.76
CA TYR A 169 -4.03 -3.56 -7.20
C TYR A 169 -4.09 -5.08 -7.04
N ALA A 170 -4.83 -5.53 -6.04
CA ALA A 170 -5.16 -6.92 -5.84
C ALA A 170 -6.63 -7.02 -5.45
N CYS A 171 -7.26 -8.15 -5.78
CA CYS A 171 -8.63 -8.47 -5.38
C CYS A 171 -8.71 -9.93 -4.91
N CYS A 172 -9.80 -10.28 -4.23
CA CYS A 172 -10.06 -11.66 -3.82
C CYS A 172 -10.62 -12.49 -4.98
#